data_AF-A0A353PSV3-F1
#
_entry.id   AF-A0A353PSV3-F1
#
_cell.length_a   1.000
_cell.length_b   1.000
_cell.length_c   1.000
_cell.angle_alpha   90.00
_cell.angle_beta   90.00
_cell.angle_gamma   90.00
#
_symmetry.space_group_name_H-M   'P 1'
#
loop_
_entity.id
_entity.type
_entity.pdbx_description
1 polymer ?
#
loop_
_entity_poly.entity_id
_entity_poly.type
_entity_poly.pdbx_seq_one_letter_code
_entity_poly.pdbx_strand_id
1 'polypeptide(L)'
;MVSLTINDKEVQVEKGTTILDAAKKLHINIPTLCYTPDLPPWSSCGICIVRVAGTSKMLRACCTEVANGMKLITHDAEILKARRTILELILSNHPSDCLQCERNTNCELQDIAAEFGLREKPRFTQILKNQPIDNSYEVIVFDRDKCINCGRCVEACQIMQNVHAIEYTGRGDRTVIGPVAGANLSESPCVRCGQCAAHCPVGAITTQNPLTDVFEKLSDPKLVSAVQIAPSVRVALGEEFGLPIGSISTGKIYTALRIIGFKYVF
;
A
#
# COMPACT_ATOMS: atom_id res chain seq x y z
N MET A 1 17.72 7.93 -26.99
CA MET A 1 17.21 8.82 -25.94
C MET A 1 15.95 9.51 -26.44
N VAL A 2 15.04 9.85 -25.53
CA VAL A 2 13.78 10.56 -25.78
C VAL A 2 13.81 11.86 -24.99
N SER A 3 13.52 12.98 -25.63
CA SER A 3 13.48 14.30 -24.99
C SER A 3 12.03 14.73 -24.75
N LEU A 4 11.73 15.20 -23.54
CA LEU A 4 10.41 15.71 -23.17
C LEU A 4 10.54 16.87 -22.18
N THR A 5 9.44 17.59 -21.97
CA THR A 5 9.34 18.70 -21.01
C THR A 5 8.27 18.37 -19.96
N ILE A 6 8.63 18.49 -18.68
CA ILE A 6 7.70 18.32 -17.54
C ILE A 6 7.74 19.59 -16.70
N ASN A 7 6.61 20.30 -16.57
CA ASN A 7 6.52 21.61 -15.90
C ASN A 7 7.63 22.59 -16.36
N ASP A 8 7.77 22.77 -17.67
CA ASP A 8 8.79 23.62 -18.31
C ASP A 8 10.26 23.22 -18.08
N LYS A 9 10.51 22.06 -17.47
CA LYS A 9 11.86 21.48 -17.34
C LYS A 9 12.09 20.40 -18.39
N GLU A 10 13.15 20.53 -19.16
CA GLU A 10 13.56 19.51 -20.13
C GLU A 10 14.26 18.32 -19.45
N VAL A 11 13.99 17.13 -19.95
CA VAL A 11 14.64 15.89 -19.51
C VAL A 11 14.86 14.95 -20.69
N GLN A 12 15.99 14.24 -20.67
CA GLN A 12 16.28 13.16 -21.59
C GLN A 12 16.31 11.84 -20.86
N VAL A 13 15.59 10.86 -21.39
CA VAL A 13 15.49 9.51 -20.81
C VAL A 13 15.62 8.43 -21.87
N GLU A 14 15.78 7.19 -21.43
CA GLU A 14 15.82 6.04 -22.33
C GLU A 14 14.43 5.75 -22.89
N LYS A 15 14.38 5.18 -24.10
CA LYS A 15 13.11 4.74 -24.70
C LYS A 15 12.50 3.64 -23.83
N GLY A 16 11.20 3.68 -23.60
CA GLY A 16 10.50 2.77 -22.68
C GLY A 16 10.40 3.27 -21.24
N THR A 17 11.00 4.42 -20.90
CA THR A 17 10.83 5.03 -19.57
C THR A 17 9.39 5.54 -19.40
N THR A 18 8.77 5.25 -18.26
CA THR A 18 7.44 5.78 -17.91
C THR A 18 7.49 7.27 -17.60
N ILE A 19 6.36 7.97 -17.71
CA ILE A 19 6.25 9.38 -17.28
C ILE A 19 6.61 9.51 -15.80
N LEU A 20 6.17 8.58 -14.95
CA LEU A 20 6.45 8.58 -13.52
C LEU A 20 7.95 8.53 -13.24
N ASP A 21 8.68 7.63 -13.91
CA ASP A 21 10.13 7.51 -13.70
C ASP A 21 10.92 8.66 -14.32
N ALA A 22 10.44 9.24 -15.43
CA ALA A 22 11.01 10.47 -15.98
C ALA A 22 10.84 11.66 -15.01
N ALA A 23 9.69 11.78 -14.35
CA ALA A 23 9.43 12.83 -13.37
C ALA A 23 10.31 12.70 -12.11
N LYS A 24 10.57 11.46 -11.65
CA LYS A 24 11.49 11.19 -10.52
C LYS A 24 12.90 11.75 -10.78
N LYS A 25 13.42 11.66 -12.01
CA LYS A 25 14.73 12.23 -12.39
C LYS A 25 14.80 13.76 -12.26
N LEU A 26 13.66 14.43 -12.32
CA LEU A 26 13.55 15.89 -12.14
C LEU A 26 13.18 16.29 -10.71
N HIS A 27 13.16 15.33 -9.77
CA HIS A 27 12.66 15.52 -8.41
C HIS A 27 11.21 16.06 -8.36
N ILE A 28 10.39 15.69 -9.36
CA ILE A 28 8.96 16.01 -9.41
C ILE A 28 8.20 14.84 -8.82
N ASN A 29 7.54 15.07 -7.68
CA ASN A 29 6.68 14.07 -7.07
C ASN A 29 5.36 13.98 -7.84
N ILE A 30 5.02 12.79 -8.32
CA ILE A 30 3.68 12.47 -8.84
C ILE A 30 3.09 11.42 -7.90
N PRO A 31 2.00 11.74 -7.18
CA PRO A 31 1.46 10.83 -6.17
C PRO A 31 0.91 9.55 -6.81
N THR A 32 1.04 8.44 -6.10
CA THR A 32 0.61 7.11 -6.54
C THR A 32 0.01 6.34 -5.37
N LEU A 33 -1.00 5.51 -5.62
CA LEU A 33 -1.63 4.68 -4.59
C LEU A 33 -1.72 3.18 -4.95
N CYS A 34 -1.83 2.84 -6.24
CA CYS A 34 -1.81 1.43 -6.68
C CYS A 34 -0.45 1.00 -7.27
N TYR A 35 0.44 1.94 -7.57
CA TYR A 35 1.74 1.64 -8.14
C TYR A 35 2.74 1.32 -7.03
N THR A 36 3.60 0.34 -7.28
CA THR A 36 4.77 0.01 -6.47
C THR A 36 5.90 -0.42 -7.42
N PRO A 37 7.19 -0.15 -7.13
CA PRO A 37 8.29 -0.42 -8.06
C PRO A 37 8.51 -1.90 -8.40
N ASP A 38 8.08 -2.80 -7.53
CA ASP A 38 8.29 -4.25 -7.58
C ASP A 38 7.14 -5.03 -8.24
N LEU A 39 6.05 -4.35 -8.62
CA LEU A 39 4.93 -4.95 -9.34
C LEU A 39 4.70 -4.26 -10.69
N PRO A 40 4.16 -4.98 -11.69
CA PRO A 40 3.82 -4.37 -12.96
C PRO A 40 2.78 -3.25 -12.79
N PRO A 41 2.90 -2.13 -13.52
CA PRO A 41 1.94 -1.04 -13.42
C PRO A 41 0.62 -1.41 -14.10
N TRP A 42 -0.50 -1.35 -13.37
CA TRP A 42 -1.83 -1.70 -13.91
C TRP A 42 -2.83 -0.52 -13.97
N SER A 43 -2.48 0.65 -13.43
CA SER A 43 -3.23 1.91 -13.62
C SER A 43 -4.66 2.02 -13.04
N SER A 44 -4.97 1.30 -11.96
CA SER A 44 -6.30 1.36 -11.30
C SER A 44 -6.62 2.67 -10.59
N CYS A 45 -5.82 3.10 -9.61
CA CYS A 45 -6.26 4.12 -8.64
C CYS A 45 -6.49 5.51 -9.27
N GLY A 46 -5.76 5.83 -10.33
CA GLY A 46 -5.89 7.09 -11.03
C GLY A 46 -5.34 8.35 -10.35
N ILE A 47 -4.64 8.21 -9.23
CA ILE A 47 -4.00 9.34 -8.53
C ILE A 47 -2.85 9.95 -9.37
N CYS A 48 -2.13 9.12 -10.13
CA CYS A 48 -0.96 9.50 -10.91
C CYS A 48 -1.28 10.23 -12.24
N ILE A 49 -2.43 10.90 -12.32
CA ILE A 49 -2.82 11.64 -13.52
C ILE A 49 -1.92 12.84 -13.77
N VAL A 50 -1.58 13.03 -15.03
CA VAL A 50 -0.86 14.18 -15.58
C VAL A 50 -1.56 14.63 -16.86
N ARG A 51 -1.38 15.89 -17.25
CA ARG A 51 -2.03 16.46 -18.44
C ARG A 51 -1.02 16.75 -19.54
N VAL A 52 -1.40 16.48 -20.78
CA VAL A 52 -0.59 16.87 -21.96
C VAL A 52 -0.86 18.34 -22.25
N ALA A 53 0.20 19.16 -22.27
CA ALA A 53 0.09 20.59 -22.48
C ALA A 53 -0.60 20.91 -23.84
N GLY A 54 -1.49 21.91 -23.83
CA GLY A 54 -2.28 22.28 -25.01
C GLY A 54 -3.48 21.38 -25.29
N THR A 55 -3.75 20.37 -24.46
CA THR A 55 -4.91 19.47 -24.60
C THR A 55 -5.62 19.25 -23.26
N SER A 56 -6.85 18.73 -23.31
CA SER A 56 -7.58 18.21 -22.13
C SER A 56 -7.24 16.76 -21.80
N LYS A 57 -6.30 16.13 -22.54
CA LYS A 57 -5.98 14.72 -22.36
C LYS A 57 -5.17 14.52 -21.09
N MET A 58 -5.75 13.74 -20.15
CA MET A 58 -5.05 13.25 -18.97
C MET A 58 -4.52 11.83 -19.19
N LEU A 59 -3.28 11.59 -18.80
CA LEU A 59 -2.58 10.31 -18.92
C LEU A 59 -2.26 9.79 -17.52
N ARG A 60 -2.16 8.46 -17.38
CA ARG A 60 -1.69 7.81 -16.13
C ARG A 60 -0.17 7.73 -16.17
N ALA A 61 0.52 8.43 -15.27
CA ALA A 61 1.97 8.51 -15.31
C ALA A 61 2.69 7.17 -15.08
N CYS A 62 2.09 6.26 -14.30
CA CYS A 62 2.73 5.00 -13.90
C CYS A 62 2.85 3.96 -15.01
N CYS A 63 2.03 4.02 -16.07
CA CYS A 63 2.06 3.04 -17.17
C CYS A 63 2.29 3.65 -18.55
N THR A 64 2.28 4.98 -18.66
CA THR A 64 2.42 5.64 -19.97
C THR A 64 3.90 5.90 -20.24
N GLU A 65 4.42 5.37 -21.34
CA GLU A 65 5.77 5.67 -21.81
C GLU A 65 5.88 7.10 -22.34
N VAL A 66 7.05 7.70 -22.13
CA VAL A 66 7.37 9.01 -22.69
C VAL A 66 7.65 8.93 -24.19
N ALA A 67 7.16 9.93 -24.93
CA ALA A 67 7.46 10.09 -26.35
C ALA A 67 8.20 11.42 -26.61
N ASN A 68 8.94 11.48 -27.71
CA ASN A 68 9.77 12.63 -28.03
C ASN A 68 8.90 13.87 -28.28
N GLY A 69 9.27 15.00 -27.69
CA GLY A 69 8.52 16.25 -27.78
C GLY A 69 7.27 16.31 -26.90
N MET A 70 7.01 15.33 -26.03
CA MET A 70 5.92 15.43 -25.05
C MET A 70 6.13 16.63 -24.13
N LYS A 71 5.04 17.35 -23.87
CA LYS A 71 4.98 18.43 -22.88
C LYS A 71 3.92 18.08 -21.85
N LEU A 72 4.33 17.94 -20.59
CA LEU A 72 3.49 17.42 -19.52
C LEU A 72 3.36 18.43 -18.38
N ILE A 73 2.15 18.52 -17.85
CA ILE A 73 1.80 19.31 -16.67
C ILE A 73 1.42 18.31 -15.58
N THR A 74 2.09 18.40 -14.44
CA THR A 74 1.89 17.46 -13.30
C THR A 74 1.02 18.04 -12.20
N HIS A 75 0.89 19.37 -12.16
CA HIS A 75 0.17 20.13 -11.16
C HIS A 75 -0.55 21.31 -11.80
N ASP A 76 -1.87 21.35 -11.64
CA ASP A 76 -2.72 22.49 -11.94
C ASP A 76 -4.06 22.32 -11.20
N ALA A 77 -4.94 23.32 -11.28
CA ALA A 77 -6.23 23.31 -10.59
C ALA A 77 -7.17 22.16 -11.06
N GLU A 78 -7.11 21.78 -12.33
CA GLU A 78 -7.93 20.72 -12.92
C GLU A 78 -7.44 19.33 -12.47
N ILE A 79 -6.12 19.10 -12.50
CA ILE A 79 -5.48 17.87 -11.98
C ILE A 79 -5.77 17.73 -10.48
N LEU A 80 -5.64 18.82 -9.71
CA LEU A 80 -5.93 18.82 -8.28
C LEU A 80 -7.38 18.44 -8.00
N LYS A 81 -8.34 19.04 -8.74
CA LYS A 81 -9.76 18.73 -8.62
C LYS A 81 -10.05 17.27 -8.99
N ALA A 82 -9.41 16.75 -10.04
CA ALA A 82 -9.58 15.37 -10.46
C ALA A 82 -9.04 14.37 -9.42
N ARG A 83 -7.83 14.60 -8.88
CA ARG A 83 -7.25 13.78 -7.80
C ARG A 83 -8.12 13.79 -6.53
N ARG A 84 -8.58 14.97 -6.11
CA ARG A 84 -9.52 15.09 -4.97
C ARG A 84 -10.82 14.31 -5.20
N THR A 85 -11.41 14.43 -6.38
CA THR A 85 -12.64 13.69 -6.72
C THR A 85 -12.43 12.18 -6.67
N ILE A 86 -11.30 11.68 -7.17
CA ILE A 86 -10.93 10.26 -7.10
C ILE A 86 -10.80 9.80 -5.64
N LEU A 87 -10.10 10.57 -4.81
CA LEU A 87 -9.94 10.25 -3.39
C LEU A 87 -11.27 10.25 -2.64
N GLU A 88 -12.15 11.21 -2.91
CA GLU A 88 -13.49 11.23 -2.31
C GLU A 88 -14.34 10.01 -2.71
N LEU A 89 -14.20 9.50 -3.96
CA LEU A 89 -14.86 8.26 -4.40
C LEU A 89 -14.28 7.00 -3.74
N ILE A 90 -12.97 6.99 -3.48
CA ILE A 90 -12.33 5.91 -2.72
C ILE A 90 -12.86 5.94 -1.27
N LEU A 91 -12.85 7.12 -0.65
CA LEU A 91 -13.29 7.32 0.72
C LEU A 91 -14.80 7.07 0.91
N SER A 92 -15.62 7.27 -0.14
CA SER A 92 -17.05 6.94 -0.05
C SER A 92 -17.32 5.44 0.08
N ASN A 93 -16.36 4.58 -0.30
CA ASN A 93 -16.46 3.12 -0.13
C ASN A 93 -15.54 2.59 0.97
N HIS A 94 -14.98 3.46 1.82
CA HIS A 94 -14.02 3.10 2.86
C HIS A 94 -14.54 3.53 4.24
N PRO A 95 -14.42 2.70 5.30
CA PRO A 95 -14.80 3.09 6.65
C PRO A 95 -13.86 4.19 7.17
N SER A 96 -14.37 5.04 8.06
CA SER A 96 -13.59 6.11 8.70
C SER A 96 -13.24 5.73 10.14
N ASP A 97 -12.57 4.59 10.31
CA ASP A 97 -12.25 3.95 11.60
C ASP A 97 -10.74 4.01 11.93
N CYS A 98 -10.02 5.03 11.43
CA CYS A 98 -8.55 5.11 11.53
C CYS A 98 -8.00 4.93 12.95
N LEU A 99 -8.73 5.32 14.00
CA LEU A 99 -8.29 5.14 15.40
C LEU A 99 -8.25 3.68 15.86
N GLN A 100 -8.96 2.79 15.17
CA GLN A 100 -9.04 1.35 15.45
C GLN A 100 -8.25 0.52 14.42
N CYS A 101 -7.70 1.16 13.39
CA CYS A 101 -7.07 0.48 12.27
C CYS A 101 -5.59 0.18 12.53
N GLU A 102 -5.15 -1.06 12.29
CA GLU A 102 -3.75 -1.50 12.44
C GLU A 102 -2.76 -0.73 11.55
N ARG A 103 -3.24 -0.13 10.46
CA ARG A 103 -2.43 0.70 9.54
C ARG A 103 -2.39 2.18 9.92
N ASN A 104 -2.98 2.58 11.05
CA ASN A 104 -2.89 3.96 11.51
C ASN A 104 -1.43 4.42 11.57
N THR A 105 -1.14 5.64 11.12
CA THR A 105 0.22 6.22 11.01
C THR A 105 1.14 5.62 9.96
N ASN A 106 0.71 4.58 9.23
CA ASN A 106 1.43 3.97 8.11
C ASN A 106 0.45 3.54 7.00
N CYS A 107 -0.51 4.42 6.66
CA CYS A 107 -1.55 4.18 5.67
C CYS A 107 -1.39 5.17 4.51
N GLU A 108 -1.05 4.67 3.32
CA GLU A 108 -0.82 5.53 2.13
C GLU A 108 -2.09 6.30 1.73
N LEU A 109 -3.28 5.75 1.97
CA LEU A 109 -4.53 6.48 1.72
C LEU A 109 -4.70 7.66 2.69
N GLN A 110 -4.32 7.48 3.96
CA GLN A 110 -4.37 8.53 4.98
C GLN A 110 -3.42 9.68 4.60
N ASP A 111 -2.20 9.34 4.18
CA ASP A 111 -1.17 10.30 3.79
C ASP A 111 -1.60 11.11 2.57
N ILE A 112 -2.07 10.44 1.51
CA ILE A 112 -2.51 11.11 0.29
C ILE A 112 -3.79 11.93 0.56
N ALA A 113 -4.75 11.41 1.32
CA ALA A 113 -5.93 12.20 1.69
C ALA A 113 -5.53 13.48 2.44
N ALA A 114 -4.50 13.41 3.29
CA ALA A 114 -3.96 14.55 4.00
C ALA A 114 -3.22 15.54 3.10
N GLU A 115 -2.40 15.06 2.17
CA GLU A 115 -1.70 15.87 1.15
C GLU A 115 -2.69 16.70 0.33
N PHE A 116 -3.82 16.10 -0.05
CA PHE A 116 -4.85 16.76 -0.85
C PHE A 116 -5.85 17.57 -0.03
N GLY A 117 -5.67 17.72 1.29
CA GLY A 117 -6.51 18.53 2.15
C GLY A 117 -7.94 18.02 2.28
N LEU A 118 -8.13 16.70 2.31
CA LEU A 118 -9.42 16.07 2.62
C LEU A 118 -9.53 15.92 4.14
N ARG A 119 -10.21 16.89 4.77
CA ARG A 119 -10.44 16.94 6.23
C ARG A 119 -11.90 16.74 6.61
N GLU A 120 -12.79 16.92 5.64
CA GLU A 120 -14.23 16.81 5.82
C GLU A 120 -14.73 15.48 5.25
N LYS A 121 -15.97 15.12 5.60
CA LYS A 121 -16.62 13.96 4.99
C LYS A 121 -16.65 14.12 3.46
N PRO A 122 -16.43 13.03 2.70
CA PRO A 122 -16.53 13.07 1.25
C PRO A 122 -17.88 13.64 0.81
N ARG A 123 -17.87 14.36 -0.32
CA ARG A 123 -19.09 14.91 -0.94
C ARG A 123 -20.06 13.83 -1.40
N PHE A 124 -19.55 12.62 -1.65
CA PHE A 124 -20.34 11.46 -2.07
C PHE A 124 -20.92 10.73 -0.88
N THR A 125 -22.12 10.17 -1.05
CA THR A 125 -22.75 9.30 -0.06
C THR A 125 -21.86 8.10 0.20
N GLN A 126 -21.65 7.80 1.49
CA GLN A 126 -20.88 6.63 1.89
C GLN A 126 -21.68 5.35 1.62
N ILE A 127 -21.07 4.39 0.93
CA ILE A 127 -21.64 3.09 0.57
C ILE A 127 -20.66 2.03 1.04
N LEU A 128 -20.88 1.49 2.24
CA LEU A 128 -20.10 0.37 2.77
C LEU A 128 -20.76 -0.94 2.36
N LYS A 129 -19.94 -1.95 2.06
CA LYS A 129 -20.41 -3.25 1.59
C LYS A 129 -20.74 -4.20 2.73
N ASN A 130 -20.31 -3.90 3.96
CA ASN A 130 -20.52 -4.69 5.18
C ASN A 130 -20.10 -6.14 4.96
N GLN A 131 -18.87 -6.31 4.49
CA GLN A 131 -18.33 -7.62 4.14
C GLN A 131 -17.81 -8.36 5.37
N PRO A 132 -17.92 -9.70 5.42
CA PRO A 132 -17.34 -10.45 6.51
C PRO A 132 -15.83 -10.29 6.51
N ILE A 133 -15.29 -10.08 7.71
CA ILE A 133 -13.85 -10.15 7.96
C ILE A 133 -13.44 -11.62 7.86
N ASP A 134 -12.39 -11.90 7.11
CA ASP A 134 -11.79 -13.22 7.04
C ASP A 134 -10.54 -13.26 7.92
N ASN A 135 -10.67 -14.02 9.01
CA ASN A 135 -9.63 -14.29 10.00
C ASN A 135 -9.27 -15.78 10.04
N SER A 136 -9.54 -16.52 8.95
CA SER A 136 -9.42 -17.98 8.89
C SER A 136 -8.00 -18.53 9.11
N TYR A 137 -6.97 -17.70 8.93
CA TYR A 137 -5.56 -18.08 9.17
C TYR A 137 -4.97 -17.55 10.47
N GLU A 138 -5.76 -16.85 11.30
CA GLU A 138 -5.36 -16.14 12.53
C GLU A 138 -4.30 -15.05 12.30
N VAL A 139 -3.15 -15.40 11.71
CA VAL A 139 -1.99 -14.54 11.43
C VAL A 139 -2.25 -13.51 10.34
N ILE A 140 -3.08 -13.82 9.34
CA ILE A 140 -3.47 -12.88 8.27
C ILE A 140 -4.96 -12.59 8.43
N VAL A 141 -5.28 -11.30 8.53
CA VAL A 141 -6.66 -10.81 8.63
C VAL A 141 -6.99 -10.04 7.35
N PHE A 142 -8.10 -10.38 6.73
CA PHE A 142 -8.63 -9.69 5.56
C PHE A 142 -9.96 -9.01 5.89
N ASP A 143 -9.88 -7.72 6.20
CA ASP A 143 -11.01 -6.81 6.33
C ASP A 143 -11.32 -6.18 4.97
N ARG A 144 -12.30 -6.74 4.27
CA ARG A 144 -12.60 -6.36 2.89
C ARG A 144 -13.28 -5.00 2.78
N ASP A 145 -13.93 -4.50 3.84
CA ASP A 145 -14.54 -3.16 3.82
C ASP A 145 -13.49 -2.05 3.79
N LYS A 146 -12.27 -2.33 4.27
CA LYS A 146 -11.13 -1.41 4.14
C LYS A 146 -10.49 -1.44 2.74
N CYS A 147 -10.91 -2.34 1.85
CA CYS A 147 -10.30 -2.49 0.53
C CYS A 147 -10.66 -1.34 -0.42
N ILE A 148 -9.64 -0.75 -1.04
CA ILE A 148 -9.80 0.31 -2.06
C ILE A 148 -9.73 -0.21 -3.51
N ASN A 149 -9.79 -1.53 -3.71
CA ASN A 149 -9.71 -2.19 -5.03
C ASN A 149 -8.46 -1.82 -5.86
N CYS A 150 -7.33 -1.48 -5.21
CA CYS A 150 -6.12 -1.04 -5.90
C CYS A 150 -5.42 -2.15 -6.70
N GLY A 151 -5.56 -3.42 -6.28
CA GLY A 151 -5.01 -4.58 -6.99
C GLY A 151 -3.60 -4.99 -6.62
N ARG A 152 -2.87 -4.22 -5.78
CA ARG A 152 -1.50 -4.56 -5.39
C ARG A 152 -1.38 -5.98 -4.81
N CYS A 153 -2.33 -6.38 -3.97
CA CYS A 153 -2.36 -7.72 -3.40
C CYS A 153 -2.61 -8.81 -4.44
N VAL A 154 -3.46 -8.55 -5.45
CA VAL A 154 -3.73 -9.49 -6.55
C VAL A 154 -2.47 -9.70 -7.37
N GLU A 155 -1.82 -8.62 -7.81
CA GLU A 155 -0.56 -8.69 -8.56
C GLU A 155 0.55 -9.37 -7.76
N ALA A 156 0.69 -9.07 -6.46
CA ALA A 156 1.65 -9.76 -5.60
C ALA A 156 1.35 -11.27 -5.49
N CYS A 157 0.08 -11.66 -5.40
CA CYS A 157 -0.30 -13.07 -5.31
C CYS A 157 -0.14 -13.83 -6.63
N GLN A 158 -0.50 -13.20 -7.75
CA GLN A 158 -0.54 -13.83 -9.07
C GLN A 158 0.81 -13.74 -9.79
N ILE A 159 1.45 -12.58 -9.82
CA ILE A 159 2.67 -12.34 -10.60
C ILE A 159 3.92 -12.62 -9.77
N MET A 160 4.00 -12.07 -8.55
CA MET A 160 5.19 -12.23 -7.73
C MET A 160 5.29 -13.63 -7.10
N GLN A 161 4.17 -14.17 -6.61
CA GLN A 161 4.15 -15.47 -5.92
C GLN A 161 3.64 -16.63 -6.77
N ASN A 162 2.93 -16.36 -7.88
CA ASN A 162 2.31 -17.39 -8.73
C ASN A 162 1.37 -18.36 -7.97
N VAL A 163 0.65 -17.85 -6.97
CA VAL A 163 -0.26 -18.63 -6.12
C VAL A 163 -1.72 -18.52 -6.57
N HIS A 164 -2.13 -17.35 -7.10
CA HIS A 164 -3.50 -17.11 -7.61
C HIS A 164 -4.61 -17.35 -6.58
N ALA A 165 -4.34 -17.06 -5.30
CA ALA A 165 -5.31 -17.25 -4.21
C ALA A 165 -6.34 -16.12 -4.07
N ILE A 166 -6.06 -14.93 -4.60
CA ILE A 166 -6.95 -13.77 -4.58
C ILE A 166 -7.04 -13.14 -5.97
N GLU A 167 -8.24 -12.70 -6.33
CA GLU A 167 -8.54 -12.11 -7.63
C GLU A 167 -9.68 -11.09 -7.51
N TYR A 168 -9.93 -10.35 -8.59
CA TYR A 168 -11.10 -9.51 -8.74
C TYR A 168 -12.35 -10.35 -9.04
N THR A 169 -13.39 -10.19 -8.22
CA THR A 169 -14.72 -10.77 -8.45
C THR A 169 -15.76 -9.66 -8.57
N GLY A 170 -16.75 -9.83 -9.46
CA GLY A 170 -17.80 -8.84 -9.69
C GLY A 170 -17.43 -7.76 -10.72
N ARG A 171 -18.26 -6.72 -10.82
CA ARG A 171 -18.07 -5.60 -11.76
C ARG A 171 -18.57 -4.29 -11.15
N GLY A 172 -17.97 -3.17 -11.57
CA GLY A 172 -18.38 -1.83 -11.15
C GLY A 172 -18.23 -1.63 -9.63
N ASP A 173 -19.26 -1.06 -9.02
CA ASP A 173 -19.37 -0.87 -7.57
C ASP A 173 -19.38 -2.20 -6.79
N ARG A 174 -19.82 -3.29 -7.42
CA ARG A 174 -19.82 -4.65 -6.83
C ARG A 174 -18.48 -5.38 -6.92
N THR A 175 -17.42 -4.73 -7.40
CA THR A 175 -16.09 -5.33 -7.47
C THR A 175 -15.53 -5.57 -6.08
N VAL A 176 -15.06 -6.79 -5.81
CA VAL A 176 -14.46 -7.22 -4.55
C VAL A 176 -13.16 -7.96 -4.86
N ILE A 177 -12.14 -7.75 -4.05
CA ILE A 177 -10.91 -8.53 -4.11
C ILE A 177 -10.99 -9.63 -3.05
N GLY A 178 -10.67 -10.87 -3.43
CA GLY A 178 -10.57 -11.99 -2.51
C GLY A 178 -10.54 -13.33 -3.22
N PRO A 179 -10.61 -14.43 -2.46
CA PRO A 179 -10.83 -15.75 -3.03
C PRO A 179 -12.12 -15.81 -3.86
N VAL A 180 -12.13 -16.73 -4.83
CA VAL A 180 -13.28 -16.95 -5.72
C VAL A 180 -14.55 -17.23 -4.90
N ALA A 181 -15.68 -16.75 -5.41
CA ALA A 181 -17.00 -16.93 -4.79
C ALA A 181 -17.14 -16.38 -3.36
N GLY A 182 -16.25 -15.47 -2.94
CA GLY A 182 -16.30 -14.88 -1.59
C GLY A 182 -15.87 -15.84 -0.49
N ALA A 183 -15.17 -16.92 -0.85
CA ALA A 183 -14.60 -17.86 0.10
C ALA A 183 -13.56 -17.20 1.03
N ASN A 184 -13.22 -17.90 2.11
CA ASN A 184 -12.14 -17.50 2.99
C ASN A 184 -10.77 -17.89 2.40
N LEU A 185 -9.72 -17.24 2.87
CA LEU A 185 -8.34 -17.51 2.48
C LEU A 185 -7.93 -18.95 2.81
N SER A 186 -8.49 -19.55 3.86
CA SER A 186 -8.32 -20.97 4.21
C SER A 186 -8.87 -21.96 3.19
N GLU A 187 -9.84 -21.51 2.38
CA GLU A 187 -10.53 -22.32 1.38
C GLU A 187 -9.96 -22.10 -0.03
N SER A 188 -8.90 -21.30 -0.14
CA SER A 188 -8.24 -20.98 -1.40
C SER A 188 -6.83 -21.62 -1.46
N PRO A 189 -6.16 -21.58 -2.63
CA PRO A 189 -4.77 -22.05 -2.78
C PRO A 189 -3.72 -21.26 -1.97
N CYS A 190 -4.13 -20.39 -1.05
CA CYS A 190 -3.24 -19.51 -0.30
C CYS A 190 -2.21 -20.29 0.53
N VAL A 191 -0.94 -19.92 0.37
CA VAL A 191 0.19 -20.50 1.11
C VAL A 191 0.63 -19.66 2.31
N ARG A 192 -0.16 -18.63 2.69
CA ARG A 192 0.07 -17.76 3.86
C ARG A 192 1.42 -17.03 3.85
N CYS A 193 1.94 -16.68 2.66
CA CYS A 193 3.24 -15.99 2.54
C CYS A 193 3.23 -14.52 2.99
N GLY A 194 2.06 -13.93 3.22
CA GLY A 194 1.92 -12.55 3.72
C GLY A 194 2.23 -11.44 2.71
N GLN A 195 2.61 -11.77 1.47
CA GLN A 195 2.95 -10.76 0.45
C GLN A 195 1.78 -9.82 0.13
N CYS A 196 0.54 -10.32 0.14
CA CYS A 196 -0.65 -9.50 -0.02
C CYS A 196 -0.81 -8.47 1.11
N ALA A 197 -0.46 -8.82 2.36
CA ALA A 197 -0.50 -7.92 3.51
C ALA A 197 0.61 -6.87 3.41
N ALA A 198 1.83 -7.27 3.02
CA ALA A 198 2.97 -6.39 2.86
C ALA A 198 2.71 -5.27 1.82
N HIS A 199 2.07 -5.61 0.70
CA HIS A 199 1.79 -4.67 -0.40
C HIS A 199 0.48 -3.88 -0.25
N CYS A 200 -0.33 -4.17 0.78
CA CYS A 200 -1.60 -3.48 0.98
C CYS A 200 -1.36 -2.03 1.45
N PRO A 201 -1.84 -0.99 0.71
CA PRO A 201 -1.62 0.42 1.07
C PRO A 201 -2.51 0.90 2.23
N VAL A 202 -3.45 0.06 2.67
CA VAL A 202 -4.52 0.37 3.62
C VAL A 202 -4.72 -0.80 4.58
N GLY A 203 -5.59 -0.66 5.59
CA GLY A 203 -5.87 -1.70 6.58
C GLY A 203 -6.71 -2.89 6.08
N ALA A 204 -6.72 -3.19 4.78
CA ALA A 204 -7.57 -4.25 4.25
C ALA A 204 -6.99 -5.64 4.46
N ILE A 205 -5.69 -5.83 4.22
CA ILE A 205 -5.00 -7.09 4.52
C ILE A 205 -3.85 -6.76 5.47
N THR A 206 -3.93 -7.29 6.68
CA THR A 206 -2.95 -7.03 7.74
C THR A 206 -2.49 -8.34 8.37
N THR A 207 -1.35 -8.27 9.06
CA THR A 207 -0.94 -9.34 9.97
C THR A 207 -1.53 -9.09 11.35
N GLN A 208 -1.91 -10.15 12.06
CA GLN A 208 -2.40 -10.04 13.42
C GLN A 208 -1.33 -9.42 14.34
N ASN A 209 -1.79 -8.59 15.27
CA ASN A 209 -0.96 -7.89 16.22
C ASN A 209 -1.09 -8.54 17.61
N PRO A 210 -0.11 -9.34 18.06
CA PRO A 210 -0.19 -10.06 19.32
C PRO A 210 0.25 -9.22 20.54
N LEU A 211 0.42 -7.90 20.41
CA LEU A 211 1.01 -7.05 21.45
C LEU A 211 0.36 -7.25 22.83
N THR A 212 -0.97 -7.16 22.92
CA THR A 212 -1.69 -7.30 24.20
C THR A 212 -1.43 -8.66 24.85
N ASP A 213 -1.58 -9.75 24.09
CA ASP A 213 -1.33 -11.11 24.57
C ASP A 213 0.12 -11.31 25.04
N VAL A 214 1.08 -10.73 24.33
CA VAL A 214 2.50 -10.77 24.71
C VAL A 214 2.73 -10.05 26.04
N PHE A 215 2.20 -8.84 26.22
CA PHE A 215 2.40 -8.08 27.45
C PHE A 215 1.66 -8.68 28.66
N GLU A 216 0.48 -9.27 28.45
CA GLU A 216 -0.23 -10.03 29.48
C GLU A 216 0.61 -11.23 29.94
N LYS A 217 1.17 -12.00 29.01
CA LYS A 217 2.05 -13.15 29.32
C LYS A 217 3.37 -12.74 29.96
N LEU A 218 3.96 -11.61 29.55
CA LEU A 218 5.18 -11.06 30.16
C LEU A 218 4.95 -10.60 31.60
N SER A 219 3.73 -10.20 31.93
CA SER A 219 3.36 -9.71 33.27
C SER A 219 3.00 -10.84 34.25
N ASP A 220 2.75 -12.07 33.77
CA ASP A 220 2.41 -13.20 34.63
C ASP A 220 3.67 -13.76 35.33
N PRO A 221 3.78 -13.66 36.68
CA PRO A 221 4.94 -14.14 37.42
C PRO A 221 5.10 -15.67 37.39
N LYS A 222 4.07 -16.42 36.96
CA LYS A 222 4.13 -17.89 36.82
C LYS A 222 4.78 -18.33 35.51
N LEU A 223 4.89 -17.45 34.52
CA LEU A 223 5.45 -17.76 33.21
C LEU A 223 6.94 -17.40 33.16
N VAL A 224 7.71 -18.20 32.43
CA VAL A 224 9.11 -17.93 32.11
C VAL A 224 9.18 -17.54 30.64
N SER A 225 9.44 -16.26 30.37
CA SER A 225 9.46 -15.72 29.01
C SER A 225 10.79 -15.98 28.29
N ALA A 226 10.70 -16.46 27.06
CA ALA A 226 11.81 -16.61 26.14
C ALA A 226 11.41 -16.05 24.77
N VAL A 227 12.35 -15.40 24.09
CA VAL A 227 12.16 -14.88 22.74
C VAL A 227 13.34 -15.24 21.86
N GLN A 228 13.07 -15.52 20.59
CA GLN A 228 14.07 -15.75 19.56
C GLN A 228 13.72 -14.91 18.34
N ILE A 229 14.74 -14.34 17.69
CA ILE A 229 14.54 -13.59 16.44
C ILE A 229 14.90 -14.45 15.23
N ALA A 230 14.10 -14.34 14.16
CA ALA A 230 14.41 -14.97 12.89
C ALA A 230 15.62 -14.28 12.20
N PRO A 231 16.38 -14.99 11.33
CA PRO A 231 17.60 -14.45 10.72
C PRO A 231 17.43 -13.12 9.98
N SER A 232 16.30 -12.91 9.30
CA SER A 232 16.02 -11.70 8.51
C SER A 232 15.68 -10.47 9.36
N VAL A 233 15.15 -10.68 10.57
CA VAL A 233 14.71 -9.58 11.45
C VAL A 233 15.90 -8.67 11.82
N ARG A 234 17.08 -9.26 12.00
CA ARG A 234 18.30 -8.53 12.40
C ARG A 234 18.87 -7.59 11.34
N VAL A 235 18.41 -7.67 10.10
CA VAL A 235 18.84 -6.80 9.00
C VAL A 235 17.73 -5.88 8.49
N ALA A 236 16.46 -6.22 8.72
CA ALA A 236 15.32 -5.45 8.25
C ALA A 236 14.78 -4.46 9.32
N LEU A 237 14.68 -4.88 10.59
CA LEU A 237 14.02 -4.07 11.63
C LEU A 237 14.67 -2.70 11.85
N GLY A 238 15.95 -2.55 11.53
CA GLY A 238 16.66 -1.27 11.66
C GLY A 238 16.09 -0.16 10.78
N GLU A 239 15.48 -0.50 9.64
CA GLU A 239 14.95 0.45 8.66
C GLU A 239 13.81 1.29 9.26
N GLU A 240 12.96 0.67 10.08
CA GLU A 240 11.88 1.33 10.83
C GLU A 240 12.39 2.37 11.85
N PHE A 241 13.67 2.28 12.23
CA PHE A 241 14.34 3.24 13.11
C PHE A 241 15.27 4.21 12.35
N GLY A 242 15.13 4.28 11.02
CA GLY A 242 15.90 5.18 10.16
C GLY A 242 17.33 4.74 9.90
N LEU A 243 17.67 3.47 10.19
CA LEU A 243 18.97 2.93 9.77
C LEU A 243 18.97 2.62 8.26
N PRO A 244 20.11 2.74 7.57
CA PRO A 244 20.22 2.36 6.16
C PRO A 244 19.83 0.89 5.93
N ILE A 245 19.24 0.61 4.77
CA ILE A 245 18.83 -0.75 4.33
C ILE A 245 20.00 -1.73 4.47
N GLY A 246 19.72 -2.90 5.07
CA GLY A 246 20.71 -3.95 5.32
C GLY A 246 21.62 -3.74 6.54
N SER A 247 21.37 -2.70 7.36
CA SER A 247 22.11 -2.49 8.61
C SER A 247 21.87 -3.61 9.62
N ILE A 248 22.95 -4.16 10.19
CA ILE A 248 22.85 -5.19 11.22
C ILE A 248 22.49 -4.55 12.57
N SER A 249 21.34 -4.93 13.13
CA SER A 249 20.80 -4.39 14.39
C SER A 249 20.72 -5.42 15.53
N THR A 250 21.29 -6.62 15.35
CA THR A 250 21.23 -7.77 16.30
C THR A 250 21.40 -7.37 17.77
N GLY A 251 22.52 -6.71 18.11
CA GLY A 251 22.80 -6.33 19.51
C GLY A 251 21.79 -5.34 20.07
N LYS A 252 21.31 -4.40 19.24
CA LYS A 252 20.29 -3.42 19.63
C LYS A 252 18.95 -4.11 19.91
N ILE A 253 18.57 -5.06 19.05
CA ILE A 253 17.33 -5.85 19.22
C ILE A 253 17.39 -6.65 20.51
N TYR A 254 18.50 -7.36 20.78
CA TYR A 254 18.65 -8.14 22.00
C TYR A 254 18.59 -7.28 23.27
N THR A 255 19.18 -6.08 23.23
CA THR A 255 19.05 -5.12 24.33
C THR A 255 17.62 -4.66 24.51
N ALA A 256 16.92 -4.30 23.43
CA ALA A 256 15.53 -3.87 23.48
C ALA A 256 14.60 -4.96 24.04
N LEU A 257 14.74 -6.22 23.60
CA LEU A 257 13.94 -7.35 24.09
C LEU A 257 14.14 -7.61 25.60
N ARG A 258 15.36 -7.43 26.11
CA ARG A 258 15.61 -7.51 27.56
C ARG A 258 14.95 -6.36 28.32
N ILE A 259 15.00 -5.14 27.78
CA ILE A 259 14.34 -3.97 28.37
C ILE A 259 12.82 -4.15 28.41
N ILE A 260 12.24 -4.77 27.38
CA ILE A 260 10.80 -5.08 27.29
C ILE A 260 10.34 -6.08 28.37
N GLY A 261 11.25 -6.91 28.90
CA GLY A 261 10.97 -7.83 30.00
C GLY A 261 11.12 -9.32 29.66
N PHE A 262 11.68 -9.67 28.49
CA PHE A 262 11.98 -11.08 28.20
C PHE A 262 13.15 -11.58 29.07
N LYS A 263 12.94 -12.70 29.78
CA LYS A 263 13.95 -13.29 30.66
C LYS A 263 15.09 -13.96 29.89
N TYR A 264 14.76 -14.65 28.80
CA TYR A 264 15.74 -15.27 27.91
C TYR A 264 15.59 -14.73 26.48
N VAL A 265 16.72 -14.40 25.85
CA VAL A 265 16.79 -13.90 24.46
C VAL A 265 17.79 -14.75 23.70
N PHE A 266 17.31 -15.41 22.64
CA PHE A 266 18.06 -16.32 21.76
C PHE A 266 18.23 -15.73 20.35
#